data_AF-A0A5C5X0V0-F1
#
_entry.id   AF-A0A5C5X0V0-F1
#
_cell.length_a   1.000
_cell.length_b   1.000
_cell.length_c   1.000
_cell.angle_alpha   90.00
_cell.angle_beta   90.00
_cell.angle_gamma   90.00
#
_symmetry.space_group_name_H-M   'P 1'
#
loop_
_entity.id
_entity.type
_entity.pdbx_description
1 polymer ?
#
loop_
_entity_poly.entity_id
_entity_poly.type
_entity_poly.pdbx_seq_one_letter_code
_entity_poly.pdbx_strand_id
1 'polypeptide(L)'
;MCCRKGGTVSIPGVYTNVVDNFPMNAAMNKGLTLKMGQTHVQHYLDDLLAKVTEGKIDPSFVITHRGSLDDAPKLYETFAEKSDGCIKVVLTP
;
A
#
# COMPACT_ATOMS: atom_id res chain seq x y z
N MET A 1 16.30 -10.86 10.88
CA MET A 1 15.16 -10.96 11.82
C MET A 1 14.40 -9.64 11.81
N CYS A 2 13.30 -9.51 11.06
CA CYS A 2 12.67 -8.21 10.74
C CYS A 2 11.90 -7.54 11.90
N CYS A 3 11.09 -8.28 12.67
CA CYS A 3 10.39 -7.75 13.85
C CYS A 3 11.14 -8.12 15.15
N ARG A 4 11.07 -7.32 16.22
CA ARG A 4 11.68 -7.65 17.53
C ARG A 4 10.79 -8.61 18.35
N LYS A 5 11.33 -9.22 19.41
CA LYS A 5 10.51 -9.94 20.42
C LYS A 5 9.50 -8.96 21.05
N GLY A 6 8.26 -9.40 21.27
CA GLY A 6 7.19 -8.53 21.77
C GLY A 6 6.80 -7.40 20.82
N GLY A 7 7.11 -7.52 19.52
CA GLY A 7 6.86 -6.49 18.51
C GLY A 7 5.48 -6.62 17.85
N THR A 8 5.12 -5.63 17.02
CA THR A 8 3.90 -5.67 16.20
C THR A 8 4.26 -5.90 14.73
N VAL A 9 3.49 -6.76 14.06
CA VAL A 9 3.49 -6.91 12.61
C VAL A 9 2.16 -6.37 12.09
N SER A 10 2.21 -5.28 11.32
CA SER A 10 1.04 -4.70 10.64
C SER A 10 0.89 -5.34 9.27
N ILE A 11 -0.29 -5.87 8.97
CA ILE A 11 -0.60 -6.58 7.72
C ILE A 11 -1.64 -5.75 6.94
N PRO A 12 -1.20 -4.80 6.09
CA PRO A 12 -2.09 -3.97 5.26
C PRO A 12 -2.43 -4.61 3.90
N GLY A 13 -1.88 -5.79 3.60
CA GLY A 13 -2.10 -6.49 2.34
C GLY A 13 -3.51 -7.10 2.26
N VAL A 14 -4.01 -7.21 1.03
CA VAL A 14 -5.29 -7.87 0.75
C VAL A 14 -5.07 -9.37 0.60
N TYR A 15 -5.59 -10.15 1.54
CA TYR A 15 -5.59 -11.62 1.50
C TYR A 15 -7.04 -12.10 1.42
N THR A 16 -7.45 -12.57 0.24
CA THR A 16 -8.83 -13.04 -0.01
C THR A 16 -9.00 -14.55 0.18
N ASN A 17 -7.90 -15.30 0.19
CA ASN A 17 -7.88 -16.75 0.34
C ASN A 17 -7.37 -17.18 1.72
N VAL A 18 -7.63 -18.44 2.07
CA VAL A 18 -7.04 -19.06 3.27
C VAL A 18 -5.52 -19.04 3.17
N VAL A 19 -4.87 -18.58 4.23
CA VAL A 19 -3.42 -18.57 4.35
C VAL A 19 -2.96 -19.89 4.96
N ASP A 20 -2.17 -20.65 4.21
CA ASP A 20 -1.48 -21.85 4.69
C ASP A 20 0.01 -21.56 4.96
N ASN A 21 0.67 -22.39 5.75
CA ASN A 21 2.10 -22.31 6.08
C ASN A 21 2.55 -21.00 6.77
N PHE A 22 1.64 -20.26 7.40
CA PHE A 22 2.04 -19.13 8.24
C PHE A 22 2.76 -19.65 9.51
N PRO A 23 3.98 -19.17 9.84
CA PRO A 23 4.80 -19.70 10.93
C PRO A 23 4.28 -19.25 12.31
N MET A 24 3.10 -19.75 12.70
CA MET A 24 2.39 -19.38 13.92
C MET A 24 3.22 -19.71 15.17
N ASN A 25 3.96 -20.82 15.15
CA ASN A 25 4.87 -21.19 16.24
C ASN A 25 5.94 -20.11 16.48
N ALA A 26 6.54 -19.58 15.43
CA ALA A 26 7.56 -18.54 15.53
C ALA A 26 6.96 -17.22 16.00
N ALA A 27 5.77 -16.86 15.50
CA ALA A 27 5.05 -15.66 15.93
C ALA A 27 4.70 -15.71 17.43
N MET A 28 4.18 -16.85 17.90
CA MET A 28 3.83 -17.09 19.31
C MET A 28 5.07 -17.05 20.22
N ASN A 29 6.12 -17.82 19.89
CA ASN A 29 7.34 -17.88 20.72
C ASN A 29 8.08 -16.53 20.80
N LYS A 30 7.87 -15.68 19.80
CA LYS A 30 8.42 -14.33 19.76
C LYS A 30 7.51 -13.29 20.43
N GLY A 31 6.30 -13.69 20.85
CA GLY A 31 5.32 -12.83 21.50
C GLY A 31 4.83 -11.70 20.58
N LEU A 32 4.64 -11.97 19.30
CA LEU A 32 4.23 -10.94 18.34
C LEU A 32 2.76 -10.56 18.47
N THR A 33 2.46 -9.28 18.31
CA THR A 33 1.11 -8.79 18.01
C THR A 33 0.93 -8.74 16.49
N LEU A 34 -0.10 -9.40 15.98
CA LEU A 34 -0.48 -9.31 14.56
C LEU A 34 -1.69 -8.39 14.43
N LYS A 35 -1.56 -7.28 13.69
CA LYS A 35 -2.64 -6.31 13.46
C LYS A 35 -2.93 -6.22 11.97
N MET A 36 -4.18 -6.40 11.58
CA MET A 36 -4.61 -6.52 10.19
C MET A 36 -5.95 -5.83 9.95
N GLY A 37 -6.25 -5.54 8.69
CA GLY A 37 -7.51 -4.94 8.28
C GLY A 37 -7.37 -4.04 7.06
N GLN A 38 -8.51 -3.64 6.49
CA GLN A 38 -8.55 -2.56 5.50
C GLN A 38 -8.24 -1.22 6.18
N THR A 39 -7.69 -0.28 5.40
CA THR A 39 -7.39 1.07 5.92
C THR A 39 -8.67 1.74 6.41
N HIS A 40 -8.65 2.26 7.65
CA HIS A 40 -9.73 3.09 8.19
C HIS A 40 -9.67 4.48 7.58
N VAL A 41 -9.96 4.60 6.28
CA VAL A 41 -9.71 5.82 5.50
C VAL A 41 -10.32 7.05 6.16
N GLN A 42 -11.59 6.98 6.56
CA GLN A 42 -12.31 8.11 7.17
C GLN A 42 -11.68 8.59 8.48
N HIS A 43 -11.04 7.68 9.24
CA HIS A 43 -10.37 8.06 10.49
C HIS A 43 -9.08 8.85 10.25
N TYR A 44 -8.40 8.61 9.12
CA TYR A 44 -7.10 9.23 8.80
C TYR A 44 -7.16 10.31 7.73
N LEU A 45 -8.29 10.45 7.02
CA LEU A 45 -8.41 11.30 5.85
C LEU A 45 -8.05 12.75 6.14
N ASP A 46 -8.69 13.34 7.15
CA ASP A 46 -8.53 14.77 7.48
C ASP A 46 -7.08 15.11 7.86
N ASP A 47 -6.48 14.32 8.75
CA ASP A 47 -5.09 14.51 9.20
C ASP A 47 -4.07 14.35 8.08
N LEU A 48 -4.27 13.37 7.18
CA LEU A 48 -3.36 13.13 6.06
C LEU A 48 -3.52 14.19 4.98
N LEU A 49 -4.75 14.62 4.67
CA LEU A 49 -5.01 15.69 3.73
C LEU A 49 -4.44 17.03 4.20
N ALA A 50 -4.57 17.35 5.50
CA ALA A 50 -3.95 18.53 6.09
C ALA A 50 -2.44 18.53 5.87
N LYS A 51 -1.75 17.39 6.12
CA LYS A 51 -0.30 17.28 5.86
C LYS A 51 0.09 17.50 4.40
N VAL A 52 -0.74 17.03 3.46
CA VAL A 52 -0.49 17.24 2.02
C VAL A 52 -0.68 18.71 1.64
N THR A 53 -1.79 19.31 2.07
CA THR A 53 -2.12 20.71 1.75
C THR A 53 -1.18 21.72 2.42
N GLU A 54 -0.65 21.40 3.60
CA GLU A 54 0.39 22.17 4.29
C GLU A 54 1.81 21.94 3.71
N GLY A 55 1.96 21.06 2.72
CA GLY A 55 3.26 20.74 2.11
C GLY A 55 4.20 19.92 3.00
N LYS A 56 3.72 19.36 4.12
CA LYS A 56 4.50 18.46 4.98
C LYS A 56 4.78 17.10 4.32
N ILE A 57 3.91 16.70 3.38
CA ILE A 57 4.06 15.49 2.57
C ILE A 57 3.71 15.88 1.13
N ASP A 58 4.65 15.69 0.21
CA ASP A 58 4.35 15.72 -1.22
C ASP A 58 4.24 14.27 -1.72
N PRO A 59 3.04 13.76 -2.02
CA PRO A 59 2.88 12.40 -2.54
C PRO A 59 3.17 12.30 -4.05
N SER A 60 3.43 13.42 -4.75
CA SER A 60 3.54 13.43 -6.22
C SER A 60 4.70 12.59 -6.76
N PHE A 61 5.74 12.34 -5.94
CA PHE A 61 6.89 11.51 -6.31
C PHE A 61 6.53 10.06 -6.69
N VAL A 62 5.37 9.55 -6.24
CA VAL A 62 4.93 8.19 -6.60
C VAL A 62 4.39 8.12 -8.04
N ILE A 63 3.99 9.27 -8.60
CA ILE A 63 3.41 9.38 -9.95
C ILE A 63 4.52 9.23 -10.97
N THR A 64 4.54 8.10 -11.69
CA THR A 64 5.54 7.86 -12.74
C THR A 64 5.00 8.08 -14.13
N HIS A 65 3.68 8.02 -14.33
CA HIS A 65 3.05 8.16 -15.64
C HIS A 65 1.82 9.08 -15.59
N ARG A 66 1.60 9.81 -16.68
CA ARG A 66 0.43 10.66 -16.90
C ARG A 66 -0.12 10.43 -18.30
N GLY A 67 -1.44 10.50 -18.45
CA GLY A 67 -2.10 10.34 -19.76
C GLY A 67 -3.53 10.89 -19.77
N SER A 68 -4.14 10.87 -20.94
CA SER A 68 -5.55 11.14 -21.15
C SER A 68 -6.41 9.91 -20.82
N LEU A 69 -7.74 10.04 -20.86
CA LEU A 69 -8.63 8.88 -20.73
C LEU A 69 -8.48 7.89 -21.89
N ASP A 70 -8.13 8.36 -23.09
CA ASP A 70 -7.92 7.50 -24.26
C ASP A 70 -6.66 6.63 -24.11
N ASP A 71 -5.68 7.07 -23.31
CA ASP A 71 -4.47 6.32 -23.02
C ASP A 71 -4.69 5.20 -21.98
N ALA A 72 -5.86 5.16 -21.32
CA ALA A 72 -6.10 4.27 -20.19
C ALA A 72 -5.85 2.79 -20.50
N PRO A 73 -6.33 2.20 -21.62
CA PRO A 73 -6.10 0.77 -21.89
C PRO A 73 -4.61 0.41 -21.93
N LYS A 74 -3.79 1.24 -22.59
CA LYS A 74 -2.34 1.05 -22.68
C LYS A 74 -1.67 1.22 -21.31
N LEU A 75 -2.06 2.25 -20.55
CA LEU A 75 -1.48 2.50 -19.22
C LEU A 75 -1.84 1.41 -18.21
N TYR A 76 -3.01 0.77 -18.35
CA TYR A 76 -3.38 -0.42 -17.57
C TYR A 76 -2.48 -1.61 -17.88
N GLU A 77 -2.19 -1.87 -19.16
CA GLU A 77 -1.25 -2.92 -19.60
C GLU A 77 0.14 -2.67 -19.03
N THR A 78 0.68 -1.46 -19.18
CA THR A 78 1.98 -1.06 -18.62
C THR A 78 2.05 -1.27 -17.09
N PHE A 79 1.00 -0.90 -16.36
CA PHE A 79 0.93 -1.11 -14.91
C PHE A 79 0.86 -2.60 -14.54
N ALA A 80 0.06 -3.39 -15.25
CA ALA A 80 -0.11 -4.81 -14.99
C ALA A 80 1.18 -5.61 -15.25
N GLU A 81 1.88 -5.29 -16.34
CA GLU A 81 3.15 -5.91 -16.73
C GLU A 81 4.34 -5.41 -15.90
N LYS A 82 4.15 -4.32 -15.13
CA LYS A 82 5.22 -3.62 -14.38
C LYS A 82 6.37 -3.19 -15.28
N SER A 83 6.07 -2.86 -16.54
CA SER A 83 7.04 -2.35 -17.48
C SER A 83 7.30 -0.85 -17.24
N ASP A 84 8.42 -0.36 -17.79
CA ASP A 84 8.80 1.06 -17.77
C ASP A 84 8.86 1.71 -16.37
N GLY A 85 9.09 0.92 -15.32
CA GLY A 85 9.09 1.43 -13.94
C GLY A 85 7.75 2.04 -13.53
N CYS A 86 6.64 1.56 -14.08
CA CYS A 86 5.30 2.03 -13.73
C CYS A 86 4.96 1.72 -12.26
N ILE A 87 4.64 2.77 -11.50
CA ILE A 87 4.28 2.71 -10.06
C ILE A 87 2.88 3.28 -9.86
N LYS A 88 2.64 4.49 -10.37
CA LYS A 88 1.34 5.16 -10.29
C LYS A 88 1.08 5.96 -11.57
N VAL A 89 -0.10 5.73 -12.14
CA VAL A 89 -0.65 6.47 -13.27
C VAL A 89 -1.67 7.50 -12.77
N VAL A 90 -1.63 8.71 -13.33
CA VAL A 90 -2.69 9.73 -13.18
C VAL A 90 -3.28 10.04 -14.54
N LEU A 91 -4.59 9.88 -14.68
CA LEU A 91 -5.33 10.24 -15.89
C LEU A 91 -5.95 11.62 -15.74
N THR A 92 -5.76 12.48 -16.74
CA THR A 92 -6.40 13.79 -16.83
C THR A 92 -7.47 13.73 -17.92
N PRO A 93 -8.74 14.11 -17.62
CA PRO A 93 -9.82 14.13 -18.61
C PRO A 93 -9.51 15.00 -19.83
#